data_AF-E9HYY6-F1
#
_entry.id   AF-E9HYY6-F1
#
_cell.length_a   1.000
_cell.length_b   1.000
_cell.length_c   1.000
_cell.angle_alpha   90.00
_cell.angle_beta   90.00
_cell.angle_gamma   90.00
#
_symmetry.space_group_name_H-M   'P 1'
#
loop_
_entity.id
_entity.type
_entity.pdbx_description
1 polymer ?
#
loop_
_entity_poly.entity_id
_entity_poly.type
_entity_poly.pdbx_seq_one_letter_code
_entity_poly.pdbx_strand_id
1 'polypeptide(L)'
;MEIARQLRAQVDEKKTQLDELCRLWNDRLKQDNAIPDDETGAVLTVIGQTQQLQRERFHQYAGLILKFENNSDEKKITKTDLEGFWETILLQVFHFKKFLFSLLSQF
;
A
#
# COMPACT_ATOMS: atom_id res chain seq x y z
N MET A 1 24.42 1.97 -4.37
CA MET A 1 23.51 1.35 -5.35
C MET A 1 22.77 0.12 -4.81
N GLU A 2 23.26 -0.60 -3.79
CA GLU A 2 22.53 -1.73 -3.19
C GLU A 2 21.26 -1.33 -2.41
N ILE A 3 21.32 -0.24 -1.63
CA ILE A 3 20.18 0.25 -0.84
C ILE A 3 18.96 0.53 -1.72
N ALA A 4 19.14 1.23 -2.83
CA ALA A 4 18.03 1.58 -3.71
C ALA A 4 17.38 0.36 -4.38
N ARG A 5 18.17 -0.68 -4.70
CA ARG A 5 17.64 -1.98 -5.15
C ARG A 5 16.77 -2.62 -4.06
N GLN A 6 17.24 -2.63 -2.82
CA GLN A 6 16.48 -3.18 -1.69
C GLN A 6 15.16 -2.43 -1.47
N LEU A 7 15.17 -1.09 -1.56
CA LEU A 7 13.96 -0.28 -1.42
C LEU A 7 12.96 -0.55 -2.55
N ARG A 8 13.40 -0.72 -3.80
CA ARG A 8 12.53 -1.10 -4.91
C ARG A 8 11.92 -2.49 -4.70
N ALA A 9 12.73 -3.47 -4.28
CA ALA A 9 12.24 -4.82 -3.99
C ALA A 9 11.18 -4.82 -2.87
N GLN A 10 11.39 -4.03 -1.82
CA GLN A 10 10.41 -3.85 -0.74
C GLN A 10 9.08 -3.26 -1.24
N VAL A 11 9.14 -2.31 -2.17
CA VAL A 11 7.95 -1.73 -2.81
C VAL A 11 7.19 -2.79 -3.60
N ASP A 12 7.89 -3.57 -4.42
CA ASP A 12 7.27 -4.59 -5.27
C ASP A 12 6.64 -5.72 -4.45
N GLU A 13 7.32 -6.17 -3.38
CA GLU A 13 6.76 -7.13 -2.43
C GLU A 13 5.49 -6.58 -1.79
N LYS A 14 5.50 -5.31 -1.34
CA LYS A 14 4.33 -4.69 -0.71
C LYS A 14 3.18 -4.52 -1.69
N LYS A 15 3.45 -4.14 -2.96
CA LYS A 15 2.41 -4.07 -4.01
C LYS A 15 1.74 -5.42 -4.20
N THR A 16 2.54 -6.47 -4.31
CA THR A 16 2.05 -7.84 -4.50
C THR A 16 1.12 -8.25 -3.36
N GLN A 17 1.53 -8.03 -2.10
CA GLN A 17 0.70 -8.30 -0.93
C GLN A 17 -0.63 -7.51 -0.92
N LEU A 18 -0.62 -6.27 -1.40
CA LEU A 18 -1.84 -5.44 -1.49
C LEU A 18 -2.75 -5.88 -2.63
N ASP A 19 -2.18 -6.28 -3.77
CA ASP A 19 -2.94 -6.81 -4.91
C ASP A 19 -3.63 -8.13 -4.54
N GLU A 20 -2.92 -9.03 -3.85
CA GLU A 20 -3.49 -10.27 -3.32
C GLU A 20 -4.63 -10.00 -2.33
N LEU A 21 -4.45 -9.04 -1.41
CA LEU A 21 -5.50 -8.63 -0.49
C LEU A 21 -6.72 -8.07 -1.23
N CYS A 22 -6.51 -7.17 -2.19
CA CYS A 22 -7.61 -6.62 -3.00
C CYS A 22 -8.34 -7.72 -3.78
N ARG A 23 -7.62 -8.70 -4.35
CA ARG A 23 -8.22 -9.83 -5.05
C ARG A 23 -9.07 -10.67 -4.11
N LEU A 24 -8.53 -11.05 -2.96
CA LEU A 24 -9.25 -11.81 -1.93
C LEU A 24 -10.59 -11.15 -1.56
N TRP A 25 -10.58 -9.84 -1.32
CA TRP A 25 -11.79 -9.11 -0.93
C TRP A 25 -12.75 -8.91 -2.11
N ASN A 26 -12.26 -8.70 -3.32
CA ASN A 26 -13.10 -8.70 -4.51
C ASN A 26 -13.77 -10.05 -4.75
N ASP A 27 -13.09 -11.16 -4.45
CA ASP A 27 -13.67 -12.49 -4.60
C ASP A 27 -14.70 -12.79 -3.50
N ARG A 28 -14.46 -12.32 -2.26
CA ARG A 28 -15.49 -12.36 -1.21
C ARG A 28 -16.73 -11.54 -1.57
N LEU A 29 -16.57 -10.35 -2.14
CA LEU A 29 -17.69 -9.52 -2.59
C LEU A 29 -18.58 -10.19 -3.66
N LYS A 30 -18.04 -11.18 -4.39
CA LYS A 30 -18.81 -11.96 -5.38
C LYS A 30 -19.51 -13.17 -4.77
N GLN A 31 -19.17 -13.55 -3.55
CA GLN A 31 -19.78 -14.69 -2.86
C GLN A 31 -21.06 -14.23 -2.18
N ASP A 32 -22.15 -14.94 -2.46
CA ASP A 32 -23.46 -14.64 -1.87
C ASP A 32 -23.38 -14.66 -0.33
N ASN A 33 -23.90 -13.60 0.30
CA ASN A 33 -23.97 -13.42 1.76
C ASN A 33 -22.62 -13.48 2.50
N ALA A 34 -21.47 -13.37 1.81
CA ALA A 34 -20.15 -13.39 2.47
C ALA A 34 -19.78 -12.06 3.14
N ILE A 35 -20.37 -10.96 2.68
CA ILE A 35 -20.24 -9.61 3.23
C ILE A 35 -21.66 -9.03 3.25
N PRO A 36 -22.15 -8.50 4.38
CA PRO A 36 -23.44 -7.83 4.40
C PRO A 36 -23.52 -6.63 3.47
N ASP A 37 -24.73 -6.32 3.00
CA ASP A 37 -24.98 -5.23 2.08
C ASP A 37 -24.56 -3.87 2.64
N ASP A 38 -24.71 -3.66 3.95
CA ASP A 38 -24.32 -2.44 4.66
C ASP A 38 -22.80 -2.26 4.75
N GLU A 39 -22.04 -3.36 4.73
CA GLU A 39 -20.57 -3.34 4.78
C GLU A 39 -19.90 -3.37 3.40
N THR A 40 -20.64 -3.75 2.35
CA THR A 40 -20.14 -3.84 0.97
C THR A 40 -19.52 -2.53 0.47
N GLY A 41 -20.19 -1.39 0.74
CA GLY A 41 -19.68 -0.07 0.36
C GLY A 41 -18.36 0.28 1.04
N ALA A 42 -18.19 -0.13 2.30
CA ALA A 42 -16.97 0.13 3.06
C ALA A 42 -15.80 -0.71 2.53
N VAL A 43 -16.02 -1.98 2.19
CA VAL A 43 -15.01 -2.84 1.56
C VAL A 43 -14.56 -2.28 0.22
N LEU A 44 -15.50 -1.90 -0.66
CA LEU A 44 -15.18 -1.28 -1.95
C LEU A 44 -14.35 0.00 -1.79
N THR A 45 -14.68 0.82 -0.79
CA THR A 45 -13.94 2.04 -0.47
C THR A 45 -12.49 1.72 -0.11
N VAL A 46 -12.25 0.75 0.77
CA VAL A 46 -10.88 0.39 1.18
C VAL A 46 -10.08 -0.25 0.05
N ILE A 47 -10.70 -1.03 -0.82
CA ILE A 47 -10.07 -1.52 -2.06
C ILE A 47 -9.65 -0.33 -2.93
N GLY A 48 -10.54 0.64 -3.15
CA GLY A 48 -10.24 1.84 -3.93
C GLY A 48 -9.09 2.67 -3.34
N GLN A 49 -9.09 2.86 -2.01
CA GLN A 49 -8.01 3.55 -1.29
C GLN A 49 -6.68 2.80 -1.39
N THR A 50 -6.69 1.47 -1.32
CA THR A 50 -5.49 0.64 -1.48
C THR A 50 -4.89 0.81 -2.88
N GLN A 51 -5.73 0.81 -3.92
CA GLN A 51 -5.28 1.03 -5.29
C GLN A 51 -4.76 2.46 -5.50
N GLN A 52 -5.39 3.46 -4.87
CA GLN A 52 -4.92 4.84 -4.91
C GLN A 52 -3.54 4.99 -4.25
N LEU A 53 -3.33 4.34 -3.09
CA LEU A 53 -2.03 4.27 -2.42
C LEU A 53 -0.94 3.74 -3.37
N GLN A 54 -1.22 2.66 -4.09
CA GLN A 54 -0.29 2.05 -5.05
C GLN A 54 -0.03 2.94 -6.27
N ARG A 55 -1.02 3.70 -6.74
CA ARG A 55 -0.85 4.61 -7.89
C ARG A 55 -0.09 5.87 -7.50
N GLU A 56 -0.36 6.46 -6.35
CA GLU A 56 0.15 7.77 -5.98
C GLU A 56 1.37 7.67 -5.07
N ARG A 57 1.23 7.07 -3.89
CA ARG A 57 2.28 7.07 -2.87
C ARG A 57 3.47 6.23 -3.28
N PHE A 58 3.23 5.06 -3.89
CA PHE A 58 4.33 4.21 -4.33
C PHE A 58 5.05 4.83 -5.53
N HIS A 59 4.34 5.57 -6.38
CA HIS A 59 4.96 6.34 -7.46
C HIS A 59 5.82 7.49 -6.92
N GLN A 60 5.32 8.24 -5.93
CA GLN A 60 6.09 9.27 -5.24
C GLN A 60 7.37 8.69 -4.61
N TYR A 61 7.25 7.55 -3.92
CA TYR A 61 8.39 6.89 -3.29
C TYR A 61 9.43 6.41 -4.32
N ALA A 62 8.99 5.84 -5.45
CA ALA A 62 9.89 5.46 -6.54
C ALA A 62 10.67 6.66 -7.09
N GLY A 63 10.03 7.84 -7.19
CA GLY A 63 10.70 9.10 -7.54
C GLY A 63 11.75 9.53 -6.52
N LEU A 64 11.47 9.36 -5.21
CA LEU A 64 12.44 9.65 -4.16
C LEU A 64 13.65 8.71 -4.19
N ILE A 65 13.44 7.42 -4.48
CA ILE A 65 14.53 6.44 -4.64
C ILE A 65 15.44 6.84 -5.81
N LEU A 66 14.87 7.27 -6.95
CA LEU A 66 15.64 7.74 -8.10
C LEU A 66 16.49 8.96 -7.74
N LYS A 67 15.92 9.93 -7.02
CA LYS A 67 16.65 11.12 -6.55
C LYS A 67 17.78 10.76 -5.59
N PHE A 68 17.54 9.82 -4.68
CA PHE A 68 18.55 9.30 -3.77
C PHE A 68 19.73 8.63 -4.50
N GLU A 69 19.46 7.88 -5.57
CA GLU A 69 20.52 7.27 -6.40
C GLU A 69 21.34 8.32 -7.14
N ASN A 70 20.68 9.29 -7.77
CA ASN A 70 21.33 10.25 -8.66
C ASN A 70 22.20 11.28 -7.93
N ASN A 71 22.03 11.48 -6.61
CA ASN A 71 22.76 12.47 -5.80
C ASN A 71 22.82 13.89 -6.43
N SER A 72 21.90 14.22 -7.32
CA SER A 72 21.99 15.39 -8.22
C SER A 72 21.27 16.64 -7.70
N ASP A 73 20.52 16.52 -6.61
CA ASP A 73 19.63 17.58 -6.13
C ASP A 73 20.30 18.49 -5.09
N GLU A 74 20.01 19.79 -5.19
CA GLU A 74 20.44 20.85 -4.26
C GLU A 74 19.94 20.59 -2.81
N LYS A 75 18.86 19.80 -2.67
CA LYS A 75 18.44 19.16 -1.41
C LYS A 75 18.62 17.65 -1.50
N LYS A 76 19.69 17.16 -0.88
CA LYS A 76 20.05 15.75 -0.84
C LYS A 76 18.99 14.95 -0.08
N ILE A 77 18.29 14.04 -0.78
CA ILE A 77 17.44 13.03 -0.13
C ILE A 77 18.35 12.09 0.66
N THR A 78 18.04 11.92 1.94
CA THR A 78 18.77 11.02 2.83
C THR A 78 18.06 9.67 2.95
N LYS A 79 18.78 8.68 3.50
CA LYS A 79 18.18 7.39 3.83
C LYS A 79 17.02 7.54 4.83
N THR A 80 17.16 8.45 5.80
CA THR A 80 16.14 8.73 6.81
C THR A 80 14.88 9.33 6.21
N ASP A 81 14.99 10.19 5.20
CA ASP A 81 13.82 10.72 4.48
C ASP A 81 13.02 9.60 3.78
N LEU A 82 13.73 8.64 3.19
CA LEU A 82 13.11 7.47 2.56
C LEU A 82 12.44 6.55 3.58
N GLU A 83 13.14 6.26 4.69
CA GLU A 83 12.60 5.47 5.80
C GLU A 83 11.32 6.11 6.36
N GLY A 84 11.36 7.41 6.64
CA GLY A 84 10.19 8.14 7.14
C GLY A 84 9.02 8.15 6.15
N PHE A 85 9.27 8.37 4.86
CA PHE A 85 8.20 8.30 3.85
C PHE A 85 7.61 6.89 3.78
N TRP A 86 8.45 5.86 3.83
CA TRP A 86 8.01 4.48 3.81
C TRP A 86 7.16 4.10 5.03
N GLU A 87 7.53 4.57 6.23
CA GLU A 87 6.72 4.40 7.44
C GLU A 87 5.31 4.97 7.28
N THR A 88 5.16 6.14 6.63
CA THR A 88 3.82 6.69 6.37
C THR A 88 2.98 5.79 5.46
N ILE A 89 3.59 5.17 4.45
CA ILE A 89 2.93 4.18 3.60
C ILE A 89 2.50 2.97 4.43
N LEU A 90 3.40 2.44 5.26
CA LEU A 90 3.12 1.26 6.09
C LEU A 90 1.98 1.50 7.08
N LEU A 91 1.87 2.70 7.65
CA LEU A 91 0.75 3.07 8.51
C LEU A 91 -0.58 3.04 7.76
N GLN A 92 -0.63 3.53 6.52
CA GLN A 92 -1.84 3.47 5.69
C GLN A 92 -2.20 2.03 5.33
N VAL A 93 -1.21 1.21 4.94
CA VAL A 93 -1.41 -0.23 4.67
C VAL A 93 -1.95 -0.96 5.91
N PHE A 94 -1.36 -0.70 7.08
CA PHE A 94 -1.79 -1.30 8.33
C PHE A 94 -3.24 -0.94 8.65
N HIS A 95 -3.62 0.33 8.46
CA HIS A 95 -4.98 0.80 8.65
C HIS A 95 -5.98 0.05 7.75
N PHE A 96 -5.69 -0.07 6.44
CA PHE A 96 -6.57 -0.78 5.50
C PHE A 96 -6.71 -2.25 5.84
N LYS A 97 -5.59 -2.92 6.16
CA LYS A 97 -5.59 -4.33 6.58
C LYS A 97 -6.43 -4.52 7.84
N LYS A 98 -6.19 -3.70 8.86
CA LYS A 98 -6.92 -3.77 10.13
C LYS A 98 -8.42 -3.57 9.93
N PHE A 99 -8.81 -2.59 9.11
CA PHE A 99 -10.21 -2.36 8.78
C PHE A 99 -10.85 -3.59 8.14
N LEU A 100 -10.25 -4.11 7.07
CA LEU A 100 -10.75 -5.30 6.37
C LEU A 100 -10.84 -6.52 7.30
N PHE A 101 -9.80 -6.80 8.09
CA PHE A 101 -9.82 -7.92 9.05
C PHE A 101 -10.87 -7.74 10.16
N SER A 102 -11.18 -6.50 10.56
CA SER A 102 -12.21 -6.26 11.57
C SER A 102 -13.60 -6.68 11.09
N LEU A 103 -13.88 -6.58 9.78
CA LEU A 103 -15.13 -7.05 9.19
C LEU A 103 -15.25 -8.57 9.24
N LEU A 104 -14.12 -9.30 9.15
CA LEU A 104 -14.14 -10.76 9.29
C LEU A 104 -14.40 -11.25 10.71
N SER A 105 -14.22 -10.38 11.72
CA SER A 105 -14.41 -10.75 13.12
C SER A 105 -15.85 -10.49 13.61
N GLN A 106 -16.71 -9.96 12.74
CA GLN A 106 -18.11 -9.63 13.02
C GLN A 106 -19.10 -10.71 12.51
N PHE A 107 -18.60 -11.72 11.79
CA PHE A 107 -19.35 -12.85 11.24
C PHE A 107 -18.73 -14.17 11.70
#